data_AF-A0A450X7I7-F1
#
_entry.id   AF-A0A450X7I7-F1
#
_cell.length_a   1.000
_cell.length_b   1.000
_cell.length_c   1.000
_cell.angle_alpha   90.00
_cell.angle_beta   90.00
_cell.angle_gamma   90.00
#
_symmetry.space_group_name_H-M   'P 1'
#
loop_
_entity.id
_entity.type
_entity.pdbx_description
1 polymer ?
#
loop_
_entity_poly.entity_id
_entity_poly.type
_entity_poly.pdbx_seq_one_letter_code
_entity_poly.pdbx_strand_id
1 'polypeptide(L)'
;MLECTKWVFNNRLYRKLKIKYFLLKNYIIYIVMSILNYKDAKGKPAALIAMTSLNRNEFEKLCIYFCDAWNAKIESEGRDPSGCGRKPRLTTMEDKLFFIL
;
A
#
# COMPACT_ATOMS: atom_id res chain seq x y z
N MET A 1 32.51 -6.28 -39.02
CA MET A 1 32.97 -6.47 -37.62
C MET A 1 32.39 -5.41 -36.66
N LEU A 2 31.14 -4.94 -36.87
CA LEU A 2 30.52 -3.84 -36.09
C LEU A 2 29.21 -4.22 -35.38
N GLU A 3 28.71 -5.45 -35.54
CA GLU A 3 27.42 -5.85 -34.95
C GLU A 3 27.53 -6.58 -33.61
N CYS A 4 28.66 -7.25 -33.32
CA CYS A 4 28.83 -7.96 -32.03
C CYS A 4 28.94 -7.02 -30.82
N THR A 5 29.39 -5.78 -31.00
CA THR A 5 29.55 -4.80 -29.91
C THR A 5 28.22 -4.20 -29.44
N LYS A 6 27.21 -4.08 -30.32
CA LYS A 6 25.88 -3.54 -29.97
C LYS A 6 25.10 -4.49 -29.04
N TRP A 7 25.23 -5.80 -29.25
CA TRP A 7 24.53 -6.83 -28.47
C TRP A 7 25.03 -6.93 -27.02
N VAL A 8 26.35 -6.85 -26.81
CA VAL A 8 26.97 -6.89 -25.47
C VAL A 8 26.62 -5.65 -24.66
N PHE A 9 26.57 -4.47 -25.30
CA PHE A 9 26.16 -3.21 -24.65
C PHE A 9 24.70 -3.25 -24.19
N ASN A 10 23.80 -3.76 -25.04
CA ASN A 10 22.40 -3.95 -24.70
C ASN A 10 22.22 -4.91 -23.51
N ASN A 11 23.02 -5.97 -23.41
CA ASN A 11 22.94 -6.92 -22.30
C ASN A 11 23.36 -6.28 -20.96
N ARG A 12 24.38 -5.41 -20.97
CA ARG A 12 24.87 -4.73 -19.77
C ARG A 12 23.92 -3.62 -19.30
N LEU A 13 23.38 -2.85 -20.24
CA LEU A 13 22.32 -1.85 -19.98
C LEU A 13 21.03 -2.51 -19.49
N TYR A 14 20.61 -3.59 -20.13
CA TYR A 14 19.42 -4.35 -19.74
C TYR A 14 19.54 -4.91 -18.32
N ARG A 15 20.71 -5.47 -17.94
CA ARG A 15 20.94 -5.92 -16.56
C ARG A 15 20.88 -4.77 -15.54
N LYS A 16 21.46 -3.60 -15.85
CA LYS A 16 21.37 -2.41 -14.98
C LYS A 16 19.93 -1.94 -14.81
N LEU A 17 19.16 -1.88 -15.90
CA LEU A 17 17.74 -1.53 -15.86
C LEU A 17 16.95 -2.55 -15.03
N LYS A 18 17.15 -3.86 -15.27
CA LYS A 18 16.48 -4.94 -14.53
C LYS A 18 16.73 -4.85 -13.02
N ILE A 19 17.97 -4.60 -12.60
CA ILE A 19 18.33 -4.41 -11.19
C ILE A 19 17.66 -3.14 -10.64
N LYS A 20 17.68 -2.03 -11.39
CA LYS A 20 17.04 -0.77 -10.98
C LYS A 20 15.52 -0.94 -10.81
N TYR A 21 14.87 -1.63 -11.74
CA TYR A 21 13.44 -1.97 -11.65
C TYR A 21 13.14 -2.91 -10.48
N PHE A 22 14.00 -3.93 -10.25
CA PHE A 22 13.83 -4.84 -9.12
C PHE A 22 13.96 -4.11 -7.78
N LEU A 23 14.97 -3.26 -7.62
CA LEU A 23 15.15 -2.44 -6.42
C LEU A 23 14.01 -1.45 -6.23
N LEU A 24 13.58 -0.77 -7.30
CA LEU A 24 12.44 0.15 -7.27
C LEU A 24 11.15 -0.59 -6.88
N LYS A 25 10.90 -1.78 -7.43
CA LYS A 25 9.73 -2.61 -7.10
C LYS A 25 9.76 -3.06 -5.64
N ASN A 26 10.89 -3.55 -5.14
CA ASN A 26 11.03 -3.95 -3.73
C ASN A 26 10.95 -2.75 -2.79
N TYR A 27 11.47 -1.59 -3.19
CA TYR A 27 11.38 -0.35 -2.43
C TYR A 27 9.95 0.17 -2.37
N ILE A 28 9.20 0.12 -3.48
CA ILE A 28 7.76 0.43 -3.51
C ILE A 28 6.99 -0.56 -2.63
N ILE A 29 7.27 -1.86 -2.71
CA ILE A 29 6.63 -2.86 -1.83
C ILE A 29 6.95 -2.58 -0.36
N TYR A 30 8.20 -2.26 -0.03
CA TYR A 30 8.63 -1.91 1.33
C TYR A 30 7.96 -0.63 1.82
N ILE A 31 7.88 0.40 0.97
CA ILE A 31 7.18 1.65 1.23
C ILE A 31 5.70 1.36 1.49
N VAL A 32 5.02 0.65 0.61
CA VAL A 32 3.62 0.26 0.78
C VAL A 32 3.43 -0.49 2.09
N MET A 33 4.25 -1.51 2.36
CA MET A 33 4.19 -2.31 3.59
C MET A 33 4.48 -1.49 4.87
N SER A 34 5.35 -0.48 4.78
CA SER A 34 5.68 0.43 5.88
C SER A 34 4.65 1.55 6.09
N ILE A 35 3.86 1.88 5.05
CA ILE A 35 2.88 2.97 5.05
C ILE A 35 1.45 2.47 5.29
N LEU A 36 1.23 1.15 5.43
CA LEU A 36 -0.07 0.57 5.83
C LEU A 36 -0.64 1.08 7.17
N ASN A 37 0.06 2.00 7.85
CA ASN A 37 -0.51 2.77 8.95
C ASN A 37 -0.94 4.18 8.51
N TYR A 38 -2.22 4.50 8.74
CA TYR A 38 -2.77 5.81 8.44
C TYR A 38 -2.06 6.93 9.20
N LYS A 39 -1.56 6.71 10.43
CA LYS A 39 -0.86 7.77 11.20
C LYS A 39 0.37 8.30 10.48
N ASP A 40 1.12 7.42 9.81
CA ASP A 40 2.33 7.81 9.07
C ASP A 40 1.98 8.44 7.71
N ALA A 41 0.91 7.95 7.05
CA ALA A 41 0.40 8.51 5.81
C ALA A 41 -0.26 9.89 6.00
N LYS A 42 -0.91 10.12 7.15
CA LYS A 42 -1.64 11.34 7.51
C LYS A 42 -0.73 12.58 7.51
N GLY A 43 0.57 12.43 7.77
CA GLY A 43 1.56 13.51 7.69
C GLY A 43 2.09 13.80 6.28
N LYS A 44 1.73 12.97 5.29
CA LYS A 44 2.27 13.00 3.92
C LYS A 44 1.11 13.06 2.91
N PRO A 45 0.49 14.23 2.69
CA PRO A 45 -0.73 14.35 1.90
C PRO A 45 -0.60 13.83 0.46
N ALA A 46 0.56 14.04 -0.20
CA ALA A 46 0.81 13.50 -1.54
C ALA A 46 0.85 11.98 -1.56
N ALA A 47 1.40 11.35 -0.51
CA ALA A 47 1.45 9.90 -0.40
C ALA A 47 0.04 9.35 -0.15
N LEU A 48 -0.72 9.95 0.78
CA LEU A 48 -2.12 9.58 1.06
C LEU A 48 -2.95 9.59 -0.24
N ILE A 49 -2.93 10.71 -0.97
CA ILE A 49 -3.66 10.84 -2.25
C ILE A 49 -3.17 9.81 -3.28
N ALA A 50 -1.87 9.56 -3.38
CA ALA A 50 -1.35 8.57 -4.33
C ALA A 50 -1.81 7.13 -4.03
N MET A 51 -2.08 6.82 -2.76
CA MET A 51 -2.49 5.47 -2.34
C MET A 51 -4.00 5.30 -2.35
N THR A 52 -4.77 6.30 -1.92
CA THR A 52 -6.23 6.17 -1.75
C THR A 52 -7.03 6.99 -2.75
N SER A 53 -6.39 7.86 -3.53
CA SER A 53 -7.05 8.91 -4.34
C SER A 53 -7.88 9.92 -3.53
N LEU A 54 -7.76 9.93 -2.20
CA LEU A 54 -8.52 10.82 -1.31
C LEU A 54 -7.62 11.83 -0.62
N ASN A 55 -8.13 13.04 -0.42
CA ASN A 55 -7.52 13.96 0.52
C ASN A 55 -7.82 13.56 1.98
N ARG A 56 -7.13 14.19 2.95
CA ARG A 56 -7.30 13.87 4.36
C ARG A 56 -8.76 13.97 4.83
N ASN A 57 -9.46 15.04 4.46
CA ASN A 57 -10.81 15.29 4.94
C ASN A 57 -11.81 14.28 4.35
N GLU A 58 -11.63 13.91 3.09
CA GLU A 58 -12.41 12.85 2.44
C GLU A 58 -12.18 11.49 3.10
N PHE A 59 -10.92 11.16 3.35
CA PHE A 59 -10.55 9.92 4.03
C PHE A 59 -11.16 9.86 5.45
N GLU A 60 -11.03 10.92 6.25
CA GLU A 60 -11.56 10.95 7.62
C GLU A 60 -13.09 10.85 7.65
N LYS A 61 -13.78 11.51 6.71
CA LYS A 61 -15.25 11.34 6.55
C LYS A 61 -15.61 9.91 6.17
N LEU A 62 -14.90 9.32 5.21
CA LEU A 62 -15.14 7.95 4.77
C LEU A 62 -14.90 6.94 5.90
N CYS A 63 -13.90 7.21 6.75
CA CYS A 63 -13.60 6.38 7.92
C CYS A 63 -14.77 6.29 8.90
N ILE A 64 -15.54 7.36 9.07
CA ILE A 64 -16.74 7.35 9.93
C ILE A 64 -17.79 6.40 9.35
N TYR A 65 -18.13 6.54 8.07
CA TYR A 65 -19.10 5.65 7.42
C TYR A 65 -18.63 4.19 7.39
N PHE A 66 -17.34 3.98 7.20
CA PHE A 66 -16.73 2.65 7.26
C PHE A 66 -16.81 2.05 8.67
N CYS A 67 -16.58 2.85 9.73
CA CYS A 67 -16.77 2.41 11.11
C CYS A 67 -18.18 1.87 11.34
N ASP A 68 -19.20 2.63 10.94
CA ASP A 68 -20.61 2.27 11.14
C ASP A 68 -20.96 0.98 10.40
N ALA A 69 -20.56 0.88 9.12
CA ALA A 69 -20.79 -0.31 8.31
C ALA A 69 -20.06 -1.55 8.86
N TRP A 70 -18.83 -1.38 9.35
CA TRP A 70 -18.04 -2.46 9.95
C TRP A 70 -18.66 -2.95 11.26
N ASN A 71 -19.12 -2.04 12.12
CA ASN A 71 -19.78 -2.38 13.37
C ASN A 71 -21.12 -3.11 13.12
N ALA A 72 -21.94 -2.60 12.20
CA ALA A 72 -23.18 -3.27 11.79
C ALA A 72 -22.92 -4.69 11.27
N LYS A 73 -21.83 -4.89 10.52
CA LYS A 73 -21.40 -6.21 10.06
C LYS A 73 -21.03 -7.12 11.22
N ILE A 74 -20.21 -6.66 12.18
CA ILE A 74 -19.85 -7.44 13.38
C ILE A 74 -21.10 -7.83 14.17
N GLU A 75 -22.03 -6.89 14.38
CA GLU A 75 -23.29 -7.15 15.09
C GLU A 75 -24.12 -8.22 14.37
N SER A 76 -24.17 -8.20 13.04
CA SER A 76 -24.90 -9.18 12.24
C SER A 76 -24.26 -10.58 12.21
N GLU A 77 -22.94 -10.67 12.20
CA GLU A 77 -22.19 -11.94 12.07
C GLU A 77 -21.82 -12.55 13.44
N GLY A 78 -21.98 -11.77 14.52
CA GLY A 78 -21.69 -12.17 15.90
C GLY A 78 -20.21 -12.47 16.17
N ARG A 79 -19.32 -12.15 15.23
CA ARG A 79 -17.89 -12.46 15.27
C ARG A 79 -17.09 -11.35 14.62
N ASP A 80 -16.00 -10.96 15.27
CA ASP A 80 -15.00 -10.10 14.65
C ASP A 80 -14.13 -10.93 13.68
N PRO A 81 -14.12 -10.62 12.37
CA PRO A 81 -13.28 -11.33 11.40
C PRO A 81 -11.78 -11.15 11.67
N SER A 82 -11.37 -10.26 12.57
CA SER A 82 -9.98 -10.03 12.98
C SER A 82 -9.35 -11.21 13.75
N GLY A 83 -10.12 -12.25 14.12
CA GLY A 83 -9.75 -13.28 15.10
C GLY A 83 -8.86 -14.45 14.62
N CYS A 84 -8.58 -14.61 13.32
CA CYS A 84 -7.80 -15.76 12.84
C CYS A 84 -6.38 -15.38 12.40
N GLY A 85 -5.39 -15.68 13.25
CA GLY A 85 -3.96 -15.70 12.87
C GLY A 85 -3.05 -14.72 13.64
N ARG A 86 -1.85 -14.47 13.09
CA ARG A 86 -0.95 -13.42 13.62
C ARG A 86 -1.67 -12.09 13.55
N LYS A 87 -1.71 -11.35 14.68
CA LYS A 87 -2.35 -10.03 14.77
C LYS A 87 -1.91 -9.17 13.58
N PRO A 88 -2.83 -8.75 12.69
CA PRO A 88 -2.48 -7.82 11.64
C PRO A 88 -2.00 -6.51 12.28
N ARG A 89 -1.05 -5.82 11.64
CA ARG A 89 -0.63 -4.47 12.05
C ARG A 89 -1.74 -3.42 11.87
N LEU A 90 -2.87 -3.82 11.27
CA LEU A 90 -4.08 -3.03 11.05
C LEU A 90 -4.92 -3.04 12.34
N THR A 91 -4.47 -2.29 13.34
CA THR A 91 -5.11 -2.26 14.67
C THR A 91 -6.24 -1.24 14.73
N THR A 92 -6.16 -0.17 13.94
CA THR A 92 -7.15 0.91 13.93
C THR A 92 -8.13 0.76 12.76
N MET A 93 -9.30 1.40 12.87
CA MET A 93 -10.28 1.36 11.77
C MET A 93 -9.75 2.12 10.54
N GLU A 94 -8.99 3.18 10.79
CA GLU A 94 -8.29 3.94 9.76
C GLU A 94 -7.31 3.04 8.99
N ASP A 95 -6.52 2.22 9.70
CA ASP A 95 -5.59 1.29 9.04
C ASP A 95 -6.35 0.23 8.22
N LYS A 96 -7.48 -0.26 8.74
CA LYS A 96 -8.35 -1.20 8.02
C LYS A 96 -8.91 -0.58 6.73
N LEU A 97 -9.41 0.66 6.80
CA LEU A 97 -9.88 1.40 5.62
C LEU A 97 -8.73 1.68 4.66
N PHE A 98 -7.57 2.09 5.19
CA PHE A 98 -6.39 2.41 4.40
C PHE A 98 -5.83 1.21 3.64
N PHE A 99 -5.99 0.00 4.17
CA PHE A 99 -5.56 -1.24 3.51
C PHE A 99 -6.46 -1.66 2.34
N ILE A 100 -7.75 -1.31 2.37
CA ILE A 100 -8.73 -1.74 1.36
C ILE A 100 -8.92 -0.74 0.20
N LEU A 101 -8.42 0.49 0.37
CA LEU A 101 -8.39 1.52 -0.65
C LEU A 101 -7.09 1.43 -1.47
#